data_AF-A0A924ZPN0-F1
#
_entry.id   AF-A0A924ZPN0-F1
#
_cell.length_a   1.000
_cell.length_b   1.000
_cell.length_c   1.000
_cell.angle_alpha   90.00
_cell.angle_beta   90.00
_cell.angle_gamma   90.00
#
_symmetry.space_group_name_H-M   'P 1'
#
loop_
_entity.id
_entity.type
_entity.pdbx_description
1 polymer ?
#
loop_
_entity_poly.entity_id
_entity_poly.type
_entity_poly.pdbx_seq_one_letter_code
_entity_poly.pdbx_strand_id
1 'polypeptide(L)'
;MKEEKLISVDEFCIHHHVEFSYMSNLREFGLIEIVTKNKVDYISEHQFEKIERILRLNQDLEINLEGIDAIQHLLQQVNAMQAEINRLTNRLRLYEDL
;
A
#
# COMPACT_ATOMS: atom_id res chain seq x y z
N MET A 1 9.39 -12.94 -18.42
CA MET A 1 8.31 -11.94 -18.33
C MET A 1 7.39 -12.46 -17.23
N LYS A 2 7.29 -11.79 -16.08
CA LYS A 2 6.36 -12.22 -15.03
C LYS A 2 4.95 -11.89 -15.52
N GLU A 3 4.11 -12.91 -15.67
CA GLU A 3 2.68 -12.70 -15.84
C GLU A 3 2.18 -12.01 -14.56
N GLU A 4 1.92 -10.71 -14.64
CA GLU A 4 1.23 -10.01 -13.56
C GLU A 4 -0.17 -10.58 -13.50
N LYS A 5 -0.45 -11.35 -12.44
CA LYS A 5 -1.80 -11.81 -12.16
C LYS A 5 -2.65 -10.59 -11.85
N LEU A 6 -3.61 -10.36 -12.73
CA LEU A 6 -4.62 -9.31 -12.60
C LEU A 6 -5.92 -9.96 -12.15
N ILE A 7 -6.52 -9.41 -11.11
CA ILE A 7 -7.84 -9.82 -10.60
C ILE A 7 -8.78 -8.65 -10.82
N SER A 8 -10.03 -8.92 -11.21
CA SER A 8 -11.00 -7.83 -11.40
C SER A 8 -11.37 -7.20 -10.05
N VAL A 9 -11.62 -5.90 -10.07
CA VAL A 9 -12.10 -5.19 -8.87
C VAL A 9 -13.40 -5.80 -8.37
N ASP A 10 -14.30 -6.21 -9.27
CA ASP A 10 -15.56 -6.85 -8.91
C ASP A 10 -15.36 -8.16 -8.11
N GLU A 11 -14.47 -9.03 -8.55
CA GLU A 11 -14.17 -10.30 -7.86
C GLU A 11 -13.55 -10.03 -6.48
N PHE A 12 -12.67 -9.04 -6.39
CA PHE A 12 -12.09 -8.60 -5.13
C PHE A 12 -13.15 -8.08 -4.15
N CYS A 13 -14.03 -7.18 -4.62
CA CYS A 13 -15.12 -6.61 -3.84
C CYS A 13 -16.05 -7.69 -3.26
N ILE A 14 -16.37 -8.71 -4.05
CA ILE A 14 -17.20 -9.85 -3.60
C ILE A 14 -16.48 -10.67 -2.53
N HIS A 15 -15.21 -11.01 -2.75
CA HIS A 15 -14.47 -11.86 -1.83
C HIS A 15 -14.25 -11.19 -0.46
N HIS A 16 -13.88 -9.91 -0.48
CA HIS A 16 -13.53 -9.15 0.74
C HIS A 16 -14.71 -8.37 1.33
N HIS A 17 -15.91 -8.46 0.74
CA HIS A 17 -17.11 -7.73 1.16
C HIS A 17 -16.89 -6.21 1.22
N VAL A 18 -16.28 -5.66 0.18
CA VAL A 18 -15.92 -4.25 0.07
C VAL A 18 -16.72 -3.59 -1.05
N GLU A 19 -17.21 -2.37 -0.82
CA GLU A 19 -17.92 -1.64 -1.87
C GLU A 19 -16.98 -1.17 -2.99
N PHE A 20 -17.48 -1.16 -4.23
CA PHE A 20 -16.75 -0.60 -5.38
C PHE A 20 -16.44 0.90 -5.20
N SER A 21 -17.33 1.63 -4.52
CA SER A 21 -17.14 3.03 -4.12
C SER A 21 -15.86 3.19 -3.30
N TYR A 22 -15.58 2.25 -2.39
CA TYR A 22 -14.39 2.26 -1.55
C TYR A 22 -13.12 2.05 -2.36
N MET A 23 -13.13 1.09 -3.31
CA MET A 23 -12.01 0.89 -4.24
C MET A 23 -11.74 2.14 -5.10
N SER A 24 -12.81 2.80 -5.56
CA SER A 24 -12.71 4.05 -6.31
C SER A 24 -12.08 5.16 -5.46
N ASN A 25 -12.50 5.30 -4.20
CA ASN A 25 -11.91 6.26 -3.27
C ASN A 25 -10.42 5.96 -3.03
N LEU A 26 -10.04 4.70 -2.77
CA LEU A 26 -8.64 4.34 -2.58
C LEU A 26 -7.77 4.71 -3.79
N ARG A 27 -8.31 4.58 -5.00
CA ARG A 27 -7.64 5.01 -6.23
C ARG A 27 -7.51 6.54 -6.28
N GLU A 28 -8.56 7.29 -5.94
CA GLU A 28 -8.56 8.75 -5.93
C GLU A 28 -7.58 9.34 -4.90
N PHE A 29 -7.47 8.72 -3.74
CA PHE A 29 -6.47 9.06 -2.73
C PHE A 29 -5.03 8.62 -3.10
N GLY A 30 -4.85 7.93 -4.25
CA GLY A 30 -3.54 7.42 -4.67
C GLY A 30 -3.00 6.30 -3.77
N LEU A 31 -3.85 5.71 -2.94
CA LEU A 31 -3.48 4.62 -2.04
C LEU A 31 -3.31 3.31 -2.81
N ILE A 32 -4.00 3.13 -3.94
CA ILE A 32 -3.92 1.92 -4.77
C ILE A 32 -3.89 2.28 -6.25
N GLU A 33 -3.37 1.36 -7.06
CA GLU A 33 -3.40 1.47 -8.52
C GLU A 33 -4.42 0.50 -9.10
N ILE A 34 -5.29 1.02 -9.96
CA ILE A 34 -6.29 0.25 -10.70
C ILE A 34 -6.01 0.38 -12.19
N VAL A 35 -5.94 -0.75 -12.89
CA VAL A 35 -5.71 -0.85 -14.32
C VAL A 35 -7.02 -1.14 -15.03
N THR A 36 -7.51 -0.21 -15.84
CA THR A 36 -8.73 -0.40 -16.63
C THR A 36 -8.40 -1.05 -17.97
N LYS A 37 -8.95 -2.24 -18.27
CA LYS A 37 -8.87 -2.92 -19.57
C LYS A 37 -10.27 -3.28 -20.04
N ASN A 38 -10.62 -2.95 -21.29
CA ASN A 38 -11.93 -3.26 -21.88
C ASN A 38 -13.14 -2.81 -21.02
N LYS A 39 -13.04 -1.64 -20.37
CA LYS A 39 -14.04 -1.10 -19.42
C LYS A 39 -14.22 -1.91 -18.13
N VAL A 40 -13.32 -2.83 -17.84
CA VAL A 40 -13.27 -3.57 -16.58
C VAL A 40 -12.03 -3.12 -15.81
N ASP A 41 -12.21 -2.86 -14.53
CA ASP A 41 -11.14 -2.44 -13.64
C ASP A 41 -10.46 -3.67 -13.02
N TYR A 42 -9.13 -3.65 -13.01
CA TYR A 42 -8.29 -4.71 -12.50
C TYR A 42 -7.27 -4.20 -11.48
N ILE A 43 -6.89 -5.07 -10.57
CA ILE A 43 -5.87 -4.84 -9.55
C ILE A 43 -4.77 -5.90 -9.75
N SER A 44 -3.51 -5.47 -9.63
CA SER A 44 -2.36 -6.38 -9.63
C SER A 44 -2.24 -7.12 -8.30
N GLU A 45 -1.80 -8.38 -8.31
CA GLU A 45 -1.51 -9.17 -7.10
C GLU A 45 -0.56 -8.45 -6.13
N HIS A 46 0.33 -7.58 -6.61
CA HIS A 46 1.20 -6.76 -5.75
C HIS A 46 0.44 -5.72 -4.90
N GLN A 47 -0.73 -5.28 -5.34
CA GLN A 47 -1.58 -4.34 -4.61
C GLN A 47 -2.47 -5.05 -3.58
N PHE A 48 -2.66 -6.38 -3.66
CA PHE A 48 -3.50 -7.12 -2.71
C PHE A 48 -3.04 -6.96 -1.27
N GLU A 49 -1.75 -7.18 -1.01
CA GLU A 49 -1.21 -7.05 0.35
C GLU A 49 -1.40 -5.63 0.89
N LYS A 50 -1.27 -4.63 0.01
CA LYS A 50 -1.49 -3.23 0.35
C LYS A 50 -2.97 -2.97 0.69
N ILE A 51 -3.89 -3.42 -0.16
CA ILE A 51 -5.33 -3.24 0.05
C ILE A 51 -5.80 -3.97 1.31
N GLU A 52 -5.36 -5.21 1.54
CA GLU A 52 -5.68 -5.93 2.78
C GLU A 52 -5.21 -5.18 4.02
N ARG A 53 -4.01 -4.60 3.98
CA ARG A 53 -3.50 -3.82 5.11
C ARG A 53 -4.37 -2.59 5.36
N ILE A 54 -4.78 -1.90 4.31
CA ILE A 54 -5.70 -0.75 4.38
C ILE A 54 -7.06 -1.17 4.94
N LEU A 55 -7.61 -2.29 4.47
CA LEU A 55 -8.87 -2.84 4.95
C LEU A 55 -8.80 -3.19 6.44
N ARG A 56 -7.72 -3.85 6.89
CA ARG A 56 -7.50 -4.12 8.32
C ARG A 56 -7.42 -2.82 9.14
N LEU A 57 -6.69 -1.80 8.68
CA LEU A 57 -6.61 -0.51 9.37
C LEU A 57 -7.99 0.18 9.47
N ASN A 58 -8.82 0.05 8.44
CA ASN A 58 -10.15 0.65 8.44
C ASN A 58 -11.15 -0.14 9.29
N GLN A 59 -11.19 -1.46 9.14
CA GLN A 59 -12.17 -2.34 9.78
C GLN A 59 -11.84 -2.62 11.24
N ASP A 60 -10.57 -2.84 11.57
CA ASP A 60 -10.16 -3.24 12.93
C ASP A 60 -9.85 -2.04 13.82
N LEU A 61 -9.36 -0.94 13.23
CA LEU A 61 -8.91 0.24 13.97
C LEU A 61 -9.77 1.49 13.69
N GLU A 62 -10.85 1.35 12.91
CA GLU A 62 -11.80 2.42 12.57
C GLU A 62 -11.14 3.67 11.95
N ILE A 63 -10.02 3.48 11.23
CA ILE A 63 -9.27 4.57 10.62
C ILE A 63 -9.86 4.92 9.24
N ASN A 64 -10.20 6.19 9.05
CA ASN A 64 -10.66 6.71 7.76
C ASN A 64 -9.55 6.79 6.71
N LEU A 65 -9.91 7.06 5.46
CA LEU A 65 -8.96 7.10 4.34
C LEU A 65 -7.91 8.19 4.49
N GLU A 66 -8.29 9.36 5.03
CA GLU A 66 -7.38 10.46 5.33
C GLU A 66 -6.37 10.07 6.41
N GLY A 67 -6.82 9.34 7.43
CA GLY A 67 -5.96 8.79 8.47
C GLY A 67 -4.97 7.76 7.91
N ILE A 68 -5.43 6.90 7.00
CA ILE A 68 -4.58 5.92 6.31
C ILE A 68 -3.51 6.62 5.47
N ASP A 69 -3.87 7.67 4.72
CA ASP A 69 -2.91 8.46 3.93
C ASP A 69 -1.87 9.14 4.83
N ALA A 70 -2.31 9.77 5.93
CA ALA A 70 -1.41 10.36 6.91
C ALA A 70 -0.45 9.32 7.52
N ILE A 71 -0.95 8.13 7.87
CA ILE A 71 -0.13 7.02 8.37
C ILE A 71 0.89 6.58 7.31
N GLN A 72 0.50 6.46 6.06
CA GLN A 72 1.40 6.06 4.98
C GLN A 72 2.52 7.09 4.79
N HIS A 73 2.19 8.38 4.82
CA HIS A 73 3.17 9.47 4.74
C HIS A 73 4.14 9.46 5.94
N LEU A 74 3.63 9.26 7.16
CA LEU A 74 4.46 9.17 8.36
C LEU A 74 5.37 7.94 8.35
N LEU A 75 4.86 6.78 7.95
CA LEU A 75 5.65 5.55 7.79
C LEU A 75 6.77 5.74 6.78
N GLN A 76 6.52 6.43 5.66
CA GLN A 76 7.56 6.73 4.67
C GLN A 76 8.67 7.58 5.29
N GLN A 77 8.32 8.62 6.05
CA GLN A 77 9.31 9.44 6.75
C GLN A 77 10.12 8.64 7.76
N VAL A 78 9.47 7.80 8.57
CA VAL A 78 10.14 6.93 9.55
C VAL A 78 11.11 5.96 8.87
N ASN A 79 10.68 5.32 7.78
CA ASN A 79 11.54 4.41 7.02
C ASN A 79 12.75 5.13 6.40
N ALA A 80 12.56 6.34 5.87
CA ALA A 80 13.65 7.16 5.35
C ALA A 80 14.65 7.54 6.45
N MET A 81 14.17 7.96 7.62
CA MET A 81 15.01 8.24 8.77
C MET A 81 15.77 7.00 9.25
N GLN A 82 15.12 5.85 9.34
CA GLN A 82 15.75 4.61 9.75
C GLN A 82 16.83 4.16 8.74
N ALA A 83 16.60 4.33 7.44
CA ALA A 83 17.58 4.06 6.41
C ALA A 83 18.82 4.96 6.56
N GLU A 84 18.61 6.25 6.86
CA GLU A 84 19.71 7.19 7.10
C GLU A 84 20.50 6.84 8.37
N ILE A 85 19.82 6.49 9.47
CA ILE A 85 20.47 6.01 10.70
C ILE A 85 21.33 4.78 10.37
N ASN A 86 20.79 3.79 9.68
CA ASN A 86 21.53 2.59 9.30
C ASN A 86 22.75 2.93 8.44
N ARG A 87 22.61 3.87 7.50
CA ARG A 87 23.72 4.35 6.65
C ARG A 87 24.82 4.99 7.50
N LEU A 88 24.46 5.85 8.44
CA LEU A 88 25.40 6.53 9.34
C LEU A 88 26.09 5.54 10.29
N THR A 89 25.35 4.62 10.89
CA THR A 89 25.89 3.56 11.76
C THR A 89 26.88 2.67 11.00
N ASN A 90 26.54 2.26 9.76
CA ASN A 90 27.46 1.47 8.94
C ASN A 90 28.74 2.24 8.60
N ARG A 91 28.65 3.56 8.35
CA ARG A 91 29.83 4.41 8.13
C ARG A 91 30.67 4.57 9.39
N LEU A 92 30.06 4.73 10.55
CA LEU A 92 30.76 4.84 11.84
C LEU A 92 31.54 3.55 12.15
N ARG A 93 30.92 2.38 11.96
CA ARG A 93 31.59 1.08 12.15
C ARG A 93 32.88 0.95 11.35
N LEU A 94 32.91 1.44 10.10
CA LEU A 94 34.14 1.42 9.29
C LEU A 94 35.29 2.23 9.91
N TYR A 95 35.00 3.26 10.70
CA TYR A 95 36.01 4.05 11.40
C TYR A 95 36.36 3.49 12.78
N GLU A 96 35.43 2.79 13.44
CA GLU A 96 35.63 2.16 14.76
C GLU A 96 36.36 0.81 14.65
N ASP A 97 36.28 0.13 13.50
CA ASP A 97 37.00 -1.12 13.20
C ASP A 97 38.44 -0.89 12.68
N LEU A 98 38.91 0.37 12.67
CA LEU A 98 40.27 0.82 12.31
C LEU A 98 41.10 1.10 13.57
#